data_AF-A0A563VV61-F1
#
_entry.id   AF-A0A563VV61-F1
#
_cell.length_a   1.000
_cell.length_b   1.000
_cell.length_c   1.000
_cell.angle_alpha   90.00
_cell.angle_beta   90.00
_cell.angle_gamma   90.00
#
_symmetry.space_group_name_H-M   'P 1'
#
loop_
_entity.id
_entity.type
_entity.pdbx_description
1 polymer ?
#
loop_
_entity_poly.entity_id
_entity_poly.type
_entity_poly.pdbx_seq_one_letter_code
_entity_poly.pdbx_strand_id
1 'polypeptide(L)'
;MTCEKRTLAKLKAIDELIVSLKNPNPIVRQQAAWALGNIMDIKVVPPLIKALEDRDKEVRKEARESLIKLSSESSEIKSMLPF
;
A
#
# COMPACT_ATOMS: atom_id res chain seq x y z
N MET A 1 -20.18 21.54 -0.84
CA MET A 1 -20.14 20.54 0.27
C MET A 1 -19.78 19.10 -0.18
N THR A 2 -19.13 18.89 -1.33
CA THR A 2 -18.88 17.52 -1.86
C THR A 2 -17.41 17.10 -1.92
N CYS A 3 -16.44 18.01 -1.71
CA CYS A 3 -15.02 17.66 -1.78
C CYS A 3 -14.45 17.06 -0.48
N GLU A 4 -14.81 17.57 0.71
CA GLU A 4 -14.22 17.11 1.97
C GLU A 4 -14.58 15.66 2.34
N LYS A 5 -15.83 15.23 2.09
CA LYS A 5 -16.27 13.86 2.40
C LYS A 5 -15.53 12.80 1.57
N ARG A 6 -15.17 13.12 0.32
CA ARG A 6 -14.44 12.21 -0.57
C ARG A 6 -13.01 11.98 -0.09
N THR A 7 -12.34 13.04 0.36
CA THR A 7 -10.98 12.96 0.89
C THR A 7 -10.93 12.19 2.21
N LEU A 8 -11.91 12.42 3.09
CA LEU A 8 -12.02 11.71 4.38
C LEU A 8 -12.23 10.20 4.16
N ALA A 9 -13.08 9.83 3.19
CA ALA A 9 -13.32 8.42 2.85
C ALA A 9 -12.06 7.74 2.30
N LYS A 10 -11.27 8.42 1.45
CA LYS A 10 -9.99 7.90 0.93
C LYS A 10 -8.98 7.65 2.05
N LEU A 11 -8.80 8.64 2.94
CA LEU A 11 -7.91 8.54 4.10
C LEU A 11 -8.29 7.36 4.99
N LYS A 12 -9.58 7.23 5.32
CA LYS A 12 -10.09 6.14 6.15
C LYS A 12 -9.85 4.77 5.50
N ALA A 13 -10.06 4.66 4.18
CA ALA A 13 -9.79 3.44 3.44
C ALA A 13 -8.30 3.05 3.48
N ILE A 14 -7.39 4.03 3.37
CA ILE A 14 -5.94 3.79 3.52
C ILE A 14 -5.63 3.26 4.92
N ASP A 15 -6.16 3.89 5.97
CA ASP A 15 -5.91 3.47 7.35
C ASP A 15 -6.43 2.05 7.62
N GLU A 16 -7.62 1.71 7.13
CA GLU A 16 -8.20 0.37 7.25
C GLU A 16 -7.35 -0.70 6.52
N LEU A 17 -6.81 -0.38 5.35
CA LEU A 17 -5.92 -1.27 4.61
C LEU A 17 -4.56 -1.43 5.32
N ILE A 18 -4.02 -0.36 5.91
CA ILE A 18 -2.80 -0.43 6.73
C ILE A 18 -3.00 -1.34 7.94
N VAL A 19 -4.17 -1.30 8.58
CA VAL A 19 -4.51 -2.24 9.66
C VAL A 19 -4.60 -3.67 9.14
N SER A 20 -5.15 -3.86 7.93
CA SER A 20 -5.30 -5.17 7.29
C SER A 20 -3.96 -5.84 6.95
N LEU A 21 -2.88 -5.07 6.76
CA LEU A 21 -1.50 -5.60 6.65
C LEU A 21 -1.00 -6.31 7.92
N LYS A 22 -1.73 -6.25 9.05
CA LYS A 22 -1.38 -6.98 10.29
C LYS A 22 -2.28 -8.20 10.52
N ASN A 23 -3.16 -8.52 9.57
CA ASN A 23 -4.10 -9.62 9.73
C ASN A 23 -3.36 -10.97 9.88
N PRO A 24 -3.82 -11.89 10.74
CA PRO A 24 -3.20 -13.21 10.86
C PRO A 24 -3.21 -13.99 9.54
N ASN A 25 -4.25 -13.83 8.71
CA ASN A 25 -4.38 -14.50 7.43
C ASN A 25 -3.48 -13.84 6.37
N PRO A 26 -2.52 -14.57 5.77
CA PRO A 26 -1.64 -14.03 4.74
C PRO A 26 -2.38 -13.55 3.48
N ILE A 27 -3.51 -14.18 3.12
CA ILE A 27 -4.30 -13.78 1.94
C ILE A 27 -4.86 -12.36 2.15
N VAL A 28 -5.34 -12.05 3.36
CA VAL A 28 -5.85 -10.72 3.69
C VAL A 28 -4.74 -9.68 3.64
N ARG A 29 -3.54 -10.01 4.13
CA ARG A 29 -2.37 -9.11 4.06
C ARG A 29 -1.94 -8.86 2.61
N GLN A 30 -1.94 -9.90 1.78
CA GLN A 30 -1.64 -9.79 0.35
C GLN A 30 -2.64 -8.86 -0.34
N GLN A 31 -3.93 -9.09 -0.14
CA GLN A 31 -4.98 -8.24 -0.73
C GLN A 31 -4.87 -6.78 -0.26
N ALA A 32 -4.51 -6.56 1.01
CA ALA A 32 -4.26 -5.23 1.53
C ALA A 32 -3.07 -4.55 0.84
N ALA A 33 -1.96 -5.27 0.62
CA ALA A 33 -0.81 -4.74 -0.13
C ALA A 33 -1.19 -4.37 -1.57
N TRP A 34 -1.89 -5.26 -2.27
CA TRP A 34 -2.38 -5.00 -3.64
C TRP A 34 -3.28 -3.77 -3.69
N ALA A 35 -4.24 -3.65 -2.77
CA ALA A 35 -5.16 -2.53 -2.72
C ALA A 35 -4.42 -1.21 -2.45
N LEU A 36 -3.46 -1.20 -1.54
CA LEU A 36 -2.60 -0.04 -1.26
C LEU A 36 -1.80 0.39 -2.48
N GLY A 37 -1.26 -0.55 -3.27
CA GLY A 37 -0.58 -0.27 -4.54
C GLY A 37 -1.46 0.42 -5.59
N ASN A 38 -2.77 0.15 -5.56
CA ASN A 38 -3.74 0.77 -6.49
C ASN A 38 -4.22 2.15 -6.06
N ILE A 39 -4.02 2.55 -4.80
CA ILE A 39 -4.49 3.85 -4.30
C ILE A 39 -3.61 5.01 -4.81
N MET A 40 -2.39 4.72 -5.29
CA MET A 40 -1.47 5.70 -5.87
C MET A 40 -1.27 6.93 -4.98
N ASP A 41 -1.04 6.69 -3.69
CA ASP A 41 -0.85 7.74 -2.68
C ASP A 41 0.46 7.49 -1.95
N ILE A 42 1.28 8.53 -1.81
CA ILE A 42 2.60 8.44 -1.18
C ILE A 42 2.55 7.93 0.27
N LYS A 43 1.41 8.11 0.95
CA LYS A 43 1.18 7.61 2.31
C LYS A 43 1.20 6.09 2.42
N VAL A 44 0.97 5.37 1.32
CA VAL A 44 0.97 3.90 1.30
C VAL A 44 2.37 3.30 1.16
N VAL A 45 3.38 4.12 0.82
CA VAL A 45 4.76 3.67 0.58
C VAL A 45 5.39 3.08 1.85
N PRO A 46 5.40 3.74 3.03
CA PRO A 46 6.01 3.14 4.22
C PRO A 46 5.36 1.83 4.69
N PRO A 47 4.02 1.69 4.72
CA PRO A 47 3.37 0.41 4.99
C PRO A 47 3.74 -0.70 3.99
N LEU A 48 3.83 -0.39 2.70
CA LEU A 48 4.24 -1.36 1.68
C LEU A 48 5.71 -1.77 1.81
N ILE A 49 6.61 -0.84 2.16
CA ILE A 49 8.01 -1.16 2.47
C ILE A 49 8.07 -2.17 3.63
N LYS A 50 7.28 -1.94 4.69
CA LYS A 50 7.21 -2.90 5.81
C LYS A 50 6.67 -4.27 5.38
N ALA A 51 5.72 -4.31 4.44
CA ALA A 51 5.19 -5.57 3.91
C ALA A 51 6.21 -6.37 3.08
N LEU A 52 7.32 -5.76 2.65
CA LEU A 52 8.45 -6.49 2.04
C LEU A 52 9.16 -7.42 3.05
N GLU A 53 8.98 -7.20 4.34
CA GLU A 53 9.53 -8.04 5.42
C GLU A 53 8.51 -9.06 5.94
N ASP A 54 7.35 -9.19 5.28
CA ASP A 54 6.31 -10.13 5.72
C ASP A 54 6.83 -11.57 5.74
N ARG A 55 6.35 -12.38 6.68
CA ARG A 55 6.69 -13.80 6.79
C ARG A 55 6.27 -14.61 5.56
N ASP A 56 5.17 -14.21 4.92
CA ASP A 56 4.62 -14.90 3.76
C ASP A 56 5.25 -14.39 2.46
N LYS A 57 5.68 -15.32 1.61
CA LYS A 57 6.37 -15.01 0.35
C LYS A 57 5.48 -14.29 -0.67
N GLU A 58 4.18 -14.61 -0.70
CA GLU A 58 3.25 -14.01 -1.65
C GLU A 58 2.94 -12.57 -1.24
N VAL A 59 2.84 -12.32 0.08
CA VAL A 59 2.72 -10.95 0.60
C VAL A 59 3.95 -10.10 0.25
N ARG A 60 5.17 -10.64 0.42
CA ARG A 60 6.39 -9.92 0.03
C ARG A 60 6.46 -9.63 -1.47
N LYS A 61 6.05 -10.59 -2.30
CA LYS A 61 5.99 -10.43 -3.76
C LYS A 61 5.00 -9.33 -4.14
N GLU A 62 3.80 -9.38 -3.59
CA GLU A 62 2.74 -8.41 -3.84
C GLU A 62 3.14 -6.99 -3.41
N ALA A 63 3.77 -6.86 -2.23
CA ALA A 63 4.29 -5.59 -1.75
C ALA A 63 5.34 -5.00 -2.71
N ARG A 64 6.23 -5.84 -3.25
CA ARG A 64 7.22 -5.42 -4.24
C ARG A 64 6.56 -4.96 -5.55
N GLU A 65 5.63 -5.75 -6.08
CA GLU A 65 4.91 -5.41 -7.32
C GLU A 65 4.13 -4.10 -7.16
N SER A 66 3.48 -3.91 -6.01
CA SER A 66 2.77 -2.69 -5.66
C SER A 66 3.71 -1.48 -5.61
N LEU A 67 4.89 -1.61 -5.01
CA LEU A 67 5.88 -0.52 -4.96
C LEU A 67 6.46 -0.20 -6.35
N ILE A 68 6.75 -1.22 -7.18
CA ILE A 68 7.20 -1.03 -8.56
C ILE A 68 6.15 -0.25 -9.35
N LYS A 69 4.89 -0.66 -9.26
CA LYS A 69 3.76 0.03 -9.91
C LYS A 69 3.64 1.48 -9.47
N LEU A 70 3.77 1.76 -8.16
CA LEU A 70 3.74 3.14 -7.68
C LEU A 70 4.92 3.97 -8.22
N SER A 71 6.10 3.36 -8.36
CA SER A 71 7.30 4.02 -8.90
C SER A 71 7.27 4.25 -10.41
N SER A 72 6.49 3.46 -11.17
CA SER A 72 6.30 3.70 -12.61
C SER A 72 5.36 4.87 -12.87
N GLU A 73 4.38 5.07 -12.00
CA GLU A 73 3.36 6.12 -12.13
C GLU A 73 3.74 7.46 -11.48
N SER A 74 4.59 7.46 -10.44
CA SER A 74 5.06 8.68 -9.76
C SER A 74 6.58 8.70 -9.62
N SER A 75 7.19 9.73 -10.20
CA SER A 75 8.61 10.03 -10.09
C SER A 75 9.01 10.46 -8.68
N GLU A 76 8.09 11.06 -7.91
CA GLU A 76 8.32 11.36 -6.49
C GLU A 76 8.39 10.09 -5.64
N ILE A 77 7.52 9.10 -5.89
CA ILE A 77 7.59 7.81 -5.16
C ILE A 77 8.87 7.06 -5.55
N LYS A 78 9.26 7.13 -6.82
CA LYS A 78 10.50 6.50 -7.31
C LYS A 78 11.74 7.00 -6.57
N SER A 79 11.80 8.29 -6.19
CA SER A 79 12.95 8.84 -5.45
C SER A 79 12.95 8.49 -3.96
N MET A 80 11.81 8.05 -3.41
CA MET A 80 11.70 7.61 -2.01
C MET A 80 12.11 6.15 -1.79
N LEU A 81 12.24 5.36 -2.85
CA LEU A 81 12.56 3.94 -2.74
C LEU A 81 14.07 3.74 -2.99
N PRO A 82 14.79 3.06 -2.07
CA PRO A 82 16.25 2.94 -2.11
C PRO A 82 16.74 1.85 -3.09
N PHE A 83 16.07 1.66 -4.23
CA PHE A 83 16.45 0.62 -5.20
C PHE A 83 17.72 0.98 -5.98
#